data_AF-A0A9P8CDN0-F1
#
_entry.id   AF-A0A9P8CDN0-F1
#
_cell.length_a   1.000
_cell.length_b   1.000
_cell.length_c   1.000
_cell.angle_alpha   90.00
_cell.angle_beta   90.00
_cell.angle_gamma   90.00
#
_symmetry.space_group_name_H-M   'P 1'
#
loop_
_entity.id
_entity.type
_entity.pdbx_description
1 polymer ?
#
loop_
_entity_poly.entity_id
_entity_poly.type
_entity_poly.pdbx_seq_one_letter_code
_entity_poly.pdbx_strand_id
1 'polypeptide(L)'
;MASLPTNYRGRFKELQALELEARKDDLIKELLARLDELKGQRDESKSDLETEREARRRLQRTLRDSHPKRARFAVFVLHLDADVFLLDDVWLSDSPTGGEKIASALVEKVSSYLENILDDCHNIQIIVKIYGDLFKLWRKYESAGVELGNMDLTRFFSHFNRQDALIDFVDLGPRTQAIERKLSGVLSHFLLDDRTEHILFAAPHQNIPPILAPLDVTSDTAQPPNSPPFLSNHLLHPQSQFQLRNLNLHAALSQRKSTTKSAL
;
A
#
# COMPACT_ATOMS: atom_id res chain seq x y z
N MET A 1 53.35 78.40 -28.85
CA MET A 1 53.23 79.25 -27.65
C MET A 1 51.79 79.75 -27.58
N ALA A 2 50.99 79.23 -26.65
CA ALA A 2 49.55 79.52 -26.57
C ALA A 2 49.31 80.84 -25.82
N SER A 3 48.46 81.72 -26.36
CA SER A 3 48.11 83.02 -25.76
C SER A 3 47.18 82.85 -24.55
N LEU A 4 47.59 83.38 -23.40
CA LEU A 4 46.80 83.36 -22.16
C LEU A 4 45.56 84.29 -22.27
N PRO A 5 44.36 83.82 -21.90
CA PRO A 5 43.13 84.61 -21.96
C PRO A 5 43.05 85.67 -20.83
N THR A 6 42.73 86.91 -21.19
CA THR A 6 42.86 88.13 -20.38
C THR A 6 41.67 88.41 -19.43
N ASN A 7 40.72 87.50 -19.23
CA ASN A 7 39.53 87.77 -18.38
C ASN A 7 39.37 86.74 -17.25
N TYR A 8 39.42 87.22 -16.00
CA TYR A 8 39.29 86.42 -14.78
C TYR A 8 37.98 85.62 -14.70
N ARG A 9 36.90 86.13 -15.29
CA ARG A 9 35.61 85.44 -15.34
C ARG A 9 35.64 84.19 -16.22
N GLY A 10 36.46 84.19 -17.27
CA GLY A 10 36.68 83.03 -18.13
C GLY A 10 37.52 81.96 -17.43
N ARG A 11 38.60 82.38 -16.75
CA ARG A 11 39.46 81.46 -15.97
C ARG A 11 38.73 80.83 -14.79
N PHE A 12 37.83 81.55 -14.13
CA PHE A 12 36.98 80.98 -13.08
C PHE A 12 36.01 79.93 -13.63
N LYS A 13 35.42 80.17 -14.82
CA LYS A 13 34.60 79.17 -15.50
C LYS A 13 35.40 77.94 -15.94
N GLU A 14 36.63 78.11 -16.41
CA GLU A 14 37.53 76.99 -16.72
C GLU A 14 37.89 76.18 -15.46
N LEU A 15 38.21 76.83 -14.34
CA LEU A 15 38.45 76.15 -13.07
C LEU A 15 37.21 75.41 -12.56
N GLN A 16 36.03 76.03 -12.67
CA GLN A 16 34.77 75.42 -12.29
C GLN A 16 34.37 74.25 -13.21
N ALA A 17 34.72 74.33 -14.51
CA ALA A 17 34.54 73.24 -15.46
C ALA A 17 35.51 72.08 -15.19
N LEU A 18 36.78 72.37 -14.91
CA LEU A 18 37.78 71.38 -14.50
C LEU A 18 37.38 70.66 -13.20
N GLU A 19 36.86 71.39 -12.22
CA GLU A 19 36.36 70.80 -10.97
C GLU A 19 35.11 69.93 -11.20
N LEU A 20 34.24 70.30 -12.14
CA LEU A 20 33.09 69.49 -12.55
C LEU A 20 33.51 68.21 -13.30
N GLU A 21 34.52 68.30 -14.17
CA GLU A 21 35.11 67.15 -14.87
C GLU A 21 35.75 66.17 -13.88
N ALA A 22 36.51 66.66 -12.89
CA ALA A 22 37.06 65.81 -11.84
C ALA A 22 35.97 65.07 -11.03
N ARG A 23 34.89 65.76 -10.66
CA ARG A 23 33.75 65.12 -9.97
C ARG A 23 33.01 64.09 -10.83
N LYS A 24 32.93 64.31 -12.15
CA LYS A 24 32.39 63.32 -13.09
C LYS A 24 33.28 62.09 -13.17
N ASP A 25 34.58 62.27 -13.26
CA ASP A 25 35.54 61.17 -13.30
C ASP A 25 35.50 60.34 -12.02
N ASP A 26 35.35 60.97 -10.86
CA ASP A 26 35.23 60.27 -9.59
C ASP A 26 33.91 59.48 -9.48
N LEU A 27 32.79 60.05 -9.94
CA LEU A 27 31.52 59.32 -10.03
C LEU A 27 31.60 58.15 -11.00
N ILE A 28 32.28 58.31 -12.15
CA ILE A 28 32.49 57.23 -13.11
C ILE A 28 33.33 56.11 -12.50
N LYS A 29 34.40 56.45 -11.76
CA LYS A 29 35.21 55.45 -11.04
C LYS A 29 34.39 54.71 -9.98
N GLU A 30 33.56 55.42 -9.23
CA GLU A 30 32.66 54.82 -8.23
C GLU A 30 31.64 53.88 -8.88
N LEU A 31 31.02 54.31 -9.98
CA LEU A 31 30.06 53.48 -10.73
C LEU A 31 30.73 52.24 -11.33
N LEU A 32 31.95 52.37 -11.86
CA LEU A 32 32.73 51.24 -12.38
C LEU A 32 33.08 50.26 -11.25
N ALA A 33 33.58 50.77 -10.13
CA ALA A 33 33.90 49.95 -8.96
C ALA A 33 32.66 49.20 -8.44
N ARG A 34 31.51 49.89 -8.38
CA ARG A 34 30.26 49.28 -7.94
C ARG A 34 29.73 48.24 -8.93
N LEU A 35 29.92 48.47 -10.23
CA LEU A 35 29.54 47.53 -11.28
C LEU A 35 30.40 46.27 -11.25
N ASP A 36 31.70 46.40 -10.97
CA ASP A 36 32.61 45.26 -10.81
C ASP A 36 32.29 44.47 -9.54
N GLU A 37 31.98 45.14 -8.44
CA GLU A 37 31.52 44.51 -7.20
C GLU A 37 30.22 43.72 -7.40
N LEU A 38 29.21 44.33 -8.05
CA LEU A 38 27.93 43.68 -8.35
C LEU A 38 28.09 42.49 -9.31
N LYS A 39 29.00 42.58 -10.28
CA LYS A 39 29.34 41.44 -11.15
C LYS A 39 29.96 40.30 -10.34
N GLY A 40 30.89 40.61 -9.43
CA GLY A 40 31.51 39.64 -8.54
C GLY A 40 30.46 38.90 -7.69
N GLN A 41 29.59 39.65 -7.01
CA GLN A 41 28.50 39.08 -6.20
C GLN A 41 27.55 38.20 -7.03
N ARG A 42 27.25 38.61 -8.26
CA ARG A 42 26.39 37.83 -9.16
C ARG A 42 27.06 36.54 -9.61
N ASP A 43 28.36 36.57 -9.89
CA ASP A 43 29.11 35.38 -10.31
C ASP A 43 29.30 34.39 -9.16
N GLU A 44 29.54 34.89 -7.94
CA GLU A 44 29.56 34.09 -6.70
C GLU A 44 28.20 33.44 -6.44
N SER A 45 27.12 34.22 -6.45
CA SER A 45 25.75 33.70 -6.26
C SER A 45 25.37 32.65 -7.31
N LYS A 46 25.86 32.81 -8.55
CA LYS A 46 25.64 31.85 -9.63
C LYS A 46 26.41 30.54 -9.38
N SER A 47 27.63 30.62 -8.84
CA SER A 47 28.43 29.47 -8.45
C SER A 47 27.76 28.69 -7.31
N ASP A 48 27.27 29.39 -6.29
CA ASP A 48 26.57 28.79 -5.15
C ASP A 48 25.28 28.08 -5.60
N LEU A 49 24.50 28.72 -6.47
CA LEU A 49 23.29 28.12 -7.02
C LEU A 49 23.58 26.84 -7.81
N GLU A 50 24.67 26.80 -8.58
CA GLU A 50 25.04 25.60 -9.33
C GLU A 50 25.47 24.48 -8.37
N THR A 51 26.24 24.82 -7.33
CA THR A 51 26.66 23.87 -6.28
C THR A 51 25.45 23.27 -5.57
N GLU A 52 24.47 24.09 -5.18
CA GLU A 52 23.21 23.62 -4.58
C GLU A 52 22.38 22.76 -5.52
N ARG A 53 22.33 23.10 -6.81
CA ARG A 53 21.66 22.28 -7.83
C ARG A 53 22.32 20.92 -7.98
N GLU A 54 23.64 20.87 -7.99
CA GLU A 54 24.41 19.62 -8.04
C GLU A 54 24.20 18.79 -6.77
N ALA A 55 24.25 19.40 -5.59
CA ALA A 55 23.98 18.75 -4.31
C ALA A 55 22.57 18.16 -4.27
N ARG A 56 21.55 18.93 -4.68
CA ARG A 56 20.16 18.45 -4.78
C ARG A 56 20.02 17.29 -5.77
N ARG A 57 20.62 17.38 -6.95
CA ARG A 57 20.59 16.29 -7.94
C ARG A 57 21.27 15.04 -7.41
N ARG A 58 22.41 15.20 -6.71
CA ARG A 58 23.12 14.09 -6.07
C ARG A 58 22.26 13.45 -5.00
N LEU A 59 21.65 14.23 -4.12
CA LEU A 59 20.74 13.73 -3.09
C LEU A 59 19.54 13.00 -3.72
N GLN A 60 18.93 13.55 -4.77
CA GLN A 60 17.84 12.88 -5.49
C GLN A 60 18.27 11.56 -6.12
N ARG A 61 19.47 11.49 -6.70
CA ARG A 61 20.03 10.22 -7.20
C ARG A 61 20.26 9.24 -6.06
N THR A 62 20.88 9.67 -4.97
CA THR A 62 21.10 8.80 -3.79
C THR A 62 19.79 8.34 -3.19
N LEU A 63 18.74 9.16 -3.11
CA LEU A 63 17.41 8.73 -2.67
C LEU A 63 16.82 7.71 -3.64
N ARG A 64 16.90 7.96 -4.95
CA ARG A 64 16.41 7.05 -5.99
C ARG A 64 17.18 5.72 -6.01
N ASP A 65 18.48 5.74 -5.78
CA ASP A 65 19.35 4.57 -5.79
C ASP A 65 19.35 3.83 -4.44
N SER A 66 19.12 4.55 -3.33
CA SER A 66 18.96 4.01 -1.97
C SER A 66 17.55 3.49 -1.70
N HIS A 67 16.59 3.75 -2.59
CA HIS A 67 15.34 3.02 -2.67
C HIS A 67 15.53 1.96 -3.77
N PRO A 68 16.24 0.83 -3.50
CA PRO A 68 16.05 -0.32 -4.37
C PRO A 68 14.55 -0.53 -4.42
N LYS A 69 13.94 -0.59 -5.61
CA LYS A 69 12.49 -0.79 -5.78
C LYS A 69 12.05 -1.83 -4.76
N ARG A 70 11.54 -1.38 -3.61
CA ARG A 70 11.25 -2.29 -2.50
C ARG A 70 10.12 -3.13 -3.05
N ALA A 71 10.27 -4.45 -2.99
CA ALA A 71 9.25 -5.35 -3.51
C ALA A 71 7.92 -4.97 -2.86
N ARG A 72 7.01 -4.46 -3.69
CA ARG A 72 5.65 -4.10 -3.29
C ARG A 72 4.95 -5.39 -2.91
N PHE A 73 4.08 -5.35 -1.92
CA PHE A 73 3.31 -6.54 -1.58
C PHE A 73 1.88 -6.22 -1.20
N ALA A 74 1.02 -7.21 -1.42
CA ALA A 74 -0.35 -7.24 -0.94
C ALA A 74 -0.48 -8.36 0.09
N VAL A 75 -1.27 -8.12 1.13
CA VAL A 75 -1.45 -9.08 2.22
C VAL A 75 -2.91 -9.51 2.26
N PHE A 76 -3.14 -10.82 2.18
CA PHE A 76 -4.41 -11.43 2.49
C PHE A 76 -4.37 -12.04 3.89
N VAL A 77 -5.22 -11.52 4.78
CA VAL A 77 -5.36 -11.98 6.16
C VAL A 77 -6.74 -12.58 6.35
N LEU A 78 -6.80 -13.84 6.75
CA LEU A 78 -8.04 -14.58 6.99
C LEU A 78 -8.10 -15.09 8.43
N HIS A 79 -9.19 -14.81 9.13
CA HIS A 79 -9.58 -15.53 10.34
C HIS A 79 -10.52 -16.68 9.96
N LEU A 80 -9.96 -17.88 9.90
CA LEU A 80 -10.66 -19.13 9.64
C LEU A 80 -11.37 -19.62 10.91
N ASP A 81 -12.55 -19.04 11.17
CA ASP A 81 -13.46 -19.53 12.20
C ASP A 81 -14.37 -20.63 11.63
N ALA A 82 -14.29 -21.83 12.20
CA ALA A 82 -15.06 -23.00 11.77
C ALA A 82 -16.59 -22.83 11.80
N ASP A 83 -17.10 -21.84 12.53
CA ASP A 83 -18.54 -21.54 12.54
C ASP A 83 -18.99 -20.71 11.33
N VAL A 84 -18.06 -20.02 10.67
CA VAL A 84 -18.32 -19.10 9.56
C VAL A 84 -17.74 -19.63 8.26
N PHE A 85 -16.53 -20.19 8.32
CA PHE A 85 -15.75 -20.65 7.18
C PHE A 85 -15.44 -22.13 7.33
N LEU A 86 -15.92 -22.91 6.37
CA LEU A 86 -15.54 -24.31 6.18
C LEU A 86 -14.91 -24.46 4.80
N LEU A 87 -13.91 -25.32 4.73
CA LEU A 87 -13.30 -25.75 3.48
C LEU A 87 -14.20 -26.79 2.85
N ASP A 88 -14.36 -26.69 1.54
CA ASP A 88 -15.12 -27.69 0.79
C ASP A 88 -14.45 -29.07 0.84
N ASP A 89 -15.26 -30.12 0.91
CA ASP A 89 -14.80 -31.52 1.00
C ASP A 89 -13.85 -31.94 -0.13
N VAL A 90 -13.94 -31.29 -1.28
CA VAL A 90 -13.06 -31.50 -2.43
C VAL A 90 -11.59 -31.22 -2.08
N TRP A 91 -11.32 -30.25 -1.21
CA TRP A 91 -9.97 -29.95 -0.73
C TRP A 91 -9.51 -30.92 0.34
N LEU A 92 -10.45 -31.53 1.08
CA LEU A 92 -10.13 -32.39 2.23
C LEU A 92 -9.98 -33.86 1.83
N SER A 93 -10.54 -34.25 0.68
CA SER A 93 -10.53 -35.62 0.13
C SER A 93 -9.11 -36.20 -0.01
N ASP A 94 -8.14 -35.37 -0.39
CA ASP A 94 -6.71 -35.71 -0.39
C ASP A 94 -5.98 -34.60 0.35
N SER A 95 -5.86 -34.76 1.67
CA SER A 95 -5.38 -33.70 2.57
C SER A 95 -4.04 -33.08 2.15
N PRO A 96 -2.97 -33.84 1.81
CA PRO A 96 -1.73 -33.29 1.28
C PRO A 96 -1.92 -32.41 0.04
N THR A 97 -2.47 -32.99 -1.03
CA THR A 97 -2.60 -32.33 -2.33
C THR A 97 -3.59 -31.18 -2.27
N GLY A 98 -4.63 -31.30 -1.45
CA GLY A 98 -5.63 -30.27 -1.22
C GLY A 98 -5.05 -29.04 -0.52
N GLY A 99 -4.16 -29.24 0.46
CA GLY A 99 -3.45 -28.16 1.12
C GLY A 99 -2.57 -27.35 0.16
N GLU A 100 -1.82 -28.04 -0.71
CA GLU A 100 -1.00 -27.37 -1.73
C GLU A 100 -1.85 -26.62 -2.76
N LYS A 101 -2.91 -27.28 -3.28
CA LYS A 101 -3.76 -26.68 -4.31
C LYS A 101 -4.54 -25.46 -3.79
N ILE A 102 -5.06 -25.50 -2.57
CA ILE A 102 -5.80 -24.35 -2.03
C ILE A 102 -4.85 -23.16 -1.79
N ALA A 103 -3.61 -23.41 -1.35
CA ALA A 103 -2.59 -22.37 -1.20
C ALA A 103 -2.32 -21.67 -2.53
N SER A 104 -2.07 -22.43 -3.60
CA SER A 104 -1.93 -21.89 -4.96
C SER A 104 -3.17 -21.13 -5.42
N ALA A 105 -4.36 -21.69 -5.21
CA ALA A 105 -5.61 -21.09 -5.63
C ALA A 105 -5.92 -19.76 -4.91
N LEU A 106 -5.52 -19.61 -3.65
CA LEU A 106 -5.67 -18.36 -2.91
C LEU A 106 -4.78 -17.25 -3.52
N VAL A 107 -3.52 -17.57 -3.82
CA VAL A 107 -2.61 -16.61 -4.46
C VAL A 107 -3.13 -16.20 -5.83
N GLU A 108 -3.56 -17.15 -6.65
CA GLU A 108 -4.11 -16.88 -7.98
C GLU A 108 -5.34 -15.98 -7.91
N LYS A 109 -6.26 -16.26 -6.98
CA LYS A 109 -7.46 -15.42 -6.78
C LYS A 109 -7.13 -14.02 -6.29
N VAL A 110 -6.18 -13.89 -5.37
CA VAL A 110 -5.73 -12.58 -4.88
C VAL A 110 -5.03 -11.81 -6.00
N SER A 111 -4.19 -12.45 -6.81
CA SER A 111 -3.53 -11.84 -7.97
C SER A 111 -4.56 -11.33 -8.97
N SER A 112 -5.50 -12.18 -9.36
CA SER A 112 -6.56 -11.81 -10.29
C SER A 112 -7.44 -10.67 -9.74
N TYR A 113 -7.69 -10.64 -8.43
CA TYR A 113 -8.40 -9.51 -7.81
C TYR A 113 -7.60 -8.21 -7.92
N LEU A 114 -6.30 -8.24 -7.65
CA LEU A 114 -5.43 -7.06 -7.74
C LEU A 114 -5.30 -6.56 -9.18
N GLU A 115 -5.18 -7.46 -10.16
CA GLU A 115 -5.17 -7.13 -11.59
C GLU A 115 -6.42 -6.38 -12.04
N ASN A 116 -7.57 -6.60 -11.40
CA ASN A 116 -8.82 -5.90 -11.74
C ASN A 116 -8.91 -4.49 -11.14
N ILE A 117 -8.07 -4.15 -10.16
CA ILE A 117 -8.14 -2.89 -9.40
C ILE A 117 -6.93 -2.01 -9.65
N LEU A 118 -5.78 -2.61 -9.98
CA LEU A 118 -4.52 -1.93 -10.21
C LEU A 118 -4.13 -2.00 -11.69
N ASP A 119 -3.87 -0.84 -12.28
CA ASP A 119 -3.33 -0.74 -13.64
C ASP A 119 -1.88 -1.25 -13.75
N ASP A 120 -1.12 -1.25 -12.64
CA ASP A 120 0.26 -1.75 -12.56
C ASP A 120 0.42 -2.72 -11.38
N CYS A 121 0.00 -3.96 -11.61
CA CYS A 121 0.15 -5.08 -10.68
C CYS A 121 1.52 -5.79 -10.81
N HIS A 122 2.37 -5.36 -11.75
CA HIS A 122 3.65 -6.01 -11.98
C HIS A 122 4.54 -5.90 -10.75
N ASN A 123 5.13 -7.04 -10.35
CA ASN A 123 6.08 -7.12 -9.24
C ASN A 123 5.49 -6.89 -7.83
N ILE A 124 4.17 -7.12 -7.66
CA ILE A 124 3.52 -7.20 -6.34
C ILE A 124 3.59 -8.64 -5.82
N GLN A 125 4.23 -8.84 -4.67
CA GLN A 125 4.24 -10.13 -3.98
C GLN A 125 2.95 -10.31 -3.18
N ILE A 126 2.45 -11.53 -3.09
CA ILE A 126 1.23 -11.85 -2.34
C ILE A 126 1.63 -12.60 -1.08
N ILE A 127 1.23 -12.06 0.07
CA ILE A 127 1.43 -12.68 1.37
C ILE A 127 0.07 -13.18 1.85
N VAL A 128 -0.03 -14.45 2.21
CA VAL A 128 -1.27 -15.05 2.73
C VAL A 128 -1.05 -15.45 4.18
N LYS A 129 -1.87 -14.93 5.10
CA LYS A 129 -1.85 -15.26 6.52
C LYS A 129 -3.23 -15.72 6.96
N ILE A 130 -3.36 -17.00 7.26
CA ILE A 130 -4.58 -17.61 7.79
C ILE A 130 -4.38 -17.90 9.27
N TYR A 131 -5.35 -17.50 10.08
CA TYR A 131 -5.37 -17.72 11.52
C TYR A 131 -6.63 -18.48 11.88
N GLY A 132 -6.53 -19.53 12.69
CA GLY A 132 -7.70 -20.30 13.09
C GLY A 132 -7.46 -21.15 14.32
N ASP A 133 -8.50 -21.88 14.72
CA ASP A 133 -8.41 -22.91 15.75
C ASP A 133 -8.58 -24.27 15.06
N LEU A 134 -7.47 -25.01 14.94
CA LEU A 134 -7.46 -26.30 14.25
C LEU A 134 -8.35 -27.33 14.96
N PHE A 135 -8.39 -27.29 16.29
CA PHE A 135 -9.21 -28.20 17.08
C PHE A 135 -10.71 -27.91 16.93
N LYS A 136 -11.09 -26.63 16.91
CA LYS A 136 -12.46 -26.22 16.61
C LYS A 136 -12.88 -26.63 15.21
N LEU A 137 -11.98 -26.46 14.24
CA LEU A 137 -12.22 -26.85 12.85
C LEU A 137 -12.42 -28.37 12.72
N TRP A 138 -11.55 -29.17 13.33
CA TRP A 138 -11.68 -30.63 13.37
C TRP A 138 -13.02 -31.08 13.96
N ARG A 139 -13.38 -30.58 15.15
CA ARG A 139 -14.67 -30.93 15.79
C ARG A 139 -15.87 -30.55 14.92
N LYS A 140 -15.77 -29.45 14.16
CA LYS A 140 -16.83 -29.03 13.26
C LYS A 140 -17.02 -30.02 12.12
N TYR A 141 -15.94 -30.50 11.49
CA TYR A 141 -16.02 -31.52 10.44
C TYR A 141 -16.54 -32.85 10.96
N GLU A 142 -16.09 -33.29 12.15
CA GLU A 142 -16.60 -34.51 12.79
C GLU A 142 -18.11 -34.40 13.05
N SER A 143 -18.58 -33.26 13.57
CA SER A 143 -20.00 -33.01 13.80
C SER A 143 -20.84 -32.93 12.51
N ALA A 144 -20.21 -32.58 11.38
CA ALA A 144 -20.84 -32.53 10.07
C ALA A 144 -20.86 -33.89 9.35
N GLY A 145 -20.30 -34.95 9.97
CA GLY A 145 -20.25 -36.29 9.40
C GLY A 145 -19.16 -36.47 8.35
N VAL A 146 -18.17 -35.57 8.29
CA VAL A 146 -16.99 -35.75 7.45
C VAL A 146 -16.02 -36.67 8.19
N GLU A 147 -15.68 -37.81 7.57
CA GLU A 147 -14.71 -38.78 8.09
C GLU A 147 -13.28 -38.25 7.98
N LEU A 148 -12.99 -37.14 8.67
CA LEU A 148 -11.69 -36.49 8.68
C LEU A 148 -11.02 -36.72 10.03
N GLY A 149 -9.88 -37.42 10.03
CA GLY A 149 -9.07 -37.56 11.23
C GLY A 149 -8.42 -36.24 11.62
N ASN A 150 -8.18 -36.02 12.91
CA ASN A 150 -7.42 -34.84 13.38
C ASN A 150 -6.01 -34.77 12.72
N MET A 151 -5.40 -35.92 12.47
CA MET A 151 -4.13 -36.02 11.74
C MET A 151 -4.23 -35.55 10.28
N ASP A 152 -5.40 -35.69 9.64
CA ASP A 152 -5.58 -35.32 8.23
C ASP A 152 -5.63 -33.80 8.08
N LEU A 153 -6.31 -33.08 8.97
CA LEU A 153 -6.26 -31.62 9.00
C LEU A 153 -4.87 -31.08 9.32
N THR A 154 -4.19 -31.69 10.27
CA THR A 154 -2.80 -31.33 10.59
C THR A 154 -1.91 -31.52 9.36
N ARG A 155 -2.10 -32.64 8.64
CA ARG A 155 -1.39 -32.93 7.39
C ARG A 155 -1.74 -31.94 6.30
N PHE A 156 -3.01 -31.58 6.14
CA PHE A 156 -3.50 -30.58 5.20
C PHE A 156 -2.79 -29.24 5.39
N PHE A 157 -2.84 -28.67 6.59
CA PHE A 157 -2.21 -27.37 6.85
C PHE A 157 -0.68 -27.44 6.83
N SER A 158 -0.08 -28.59 7.12
CA SER A 158 1.37 -28.77 6.96
C SER A 158 1.81 -28.69 5.49
N HIS A 159 0.98 -29.15 4.54
CA HIS A 159 1.27 -29.06 3.11
C HIS A 159 0.90 -27.68 2.56
N PHE A 160 -0.20 -27.08 3.06
CA PHE A 160 -0.54 -25.67 2.82
C PHE A 160 0.64 -24.73 3.13
N ASN A 161 1.24 -24.85 4.32
CA ASN A 161 2.37 -24.01 4.73
C ASN A 161 3.67 -24.27 3.96
N ARG A 162 3.80 -25.41 3.29
CA ARG A 162 5.00 -25.76 2.51
C ARG A 162 4.93 -25.26 1.08
N GLN A 163 3.74 -24.90 0.60
CA GLN A 163 3.51 -24.61 -0.80
C GLN A 163 4.25 -23.35 -1.26
N ASP A 164 4.30 -22.33 -0.42
CA ASP A 164 4.95 -21.06 -0.74
C ASP A 164 5.51 -20.42 0.53
N ALA A 165 6.65 -19.75 0.42
CA ALA A 165 7.32 -19.09 1.53
C ALA A 165 6.53 -17.91 2.15
N LEU A 166 5.55 -17.37 1.44
CA LEU A 166 4.73 -16.24 1.87
C LEU A 166 3.32 -16.65 2.32
N ILE A 167 3.01 -17.95 2.35
CA ILE A 167 1.72 -18.49 2.74
C ILE A 167 1.85 -19.22 4.07
N ASP A 168 1.09 -18.78 5.07
CA ASP A 168 1.08 -19.42 6.38
C ASP A 168 -0.33 -19.59 6.93
N PHE A 169 -0.59 -20.78 7.48
CA PHE A 169 -1.64 -21.05 8.46
C PHE A 169 -1.02 -21.13 9.86
N VAL A 170 -1.62 -20.40 10.79
CA VAL A 170 -1.23 -20.36 12.20
C VAL A 170 -2.41 -20.79 13.07
N ASP A 171 -2.22 -21.92 13.75
CA ASP A 171 -3.15 -22.37 14.78
C ASP A 171 -2.98 -21.53 16.05
N LEU A 172 -4.04 -20.87 16.47
CA LEU A 172 -4.10 -20.04 17.67
C LEU A 172 -4.83 -20.75 18.82
N GLY A 173 -5.42 -21.92 18.55
CA GLY A 173 -6.23 -22.66 19.51
C GLY A 173 -7.46 -21.88 20.01
N PRO A 174 -8.08 -22.34 21.11
CA PRO A 174 -9.44 -21.93 21.49
C PRO A 174 -9.55 -20.56 22.16
N ARG A 175 -8.46 -19.80 22.28
CA ARG A 175 -8.44 -18.53 23.03
C ARG A 175 -8.83 -17.36 22.13
N THR A 176 -10.12 -17.04 22.07
CA THR A 176 -10.66 -15.93 21.25
C THR A 176 -9.89 -14.61 21.41
N GLN A 177 -9.60 -14.19 22.65
CA GLN A 177 -8.82 -12.97 22.91
C GLN A 177 -7.41 -12.99 22.33
N ALA A 178 -6.79 -14.18 22.20
CA ALA A 178 -5.48 -14.32 21.58
C ALA A 178 -5.57 -14.10 20.06
N ILE A 179 -6.68 -14.52 19.44
CA ILE A 179 -6.94 -14.29 18.01
C ILE A 179 -7.08 -12.81 17.72
N GLU A 180 -7.90 -12.08 18.48
CA GLU A 180 -8.11 -10.64 18.27
C GLU A 180 -6.79 -9.87 18.39
N ARG A 181 -6.02 -10.14 19.46
CA ARG A 181 -4.71 -9.51 19.67
C ARG A 181 -3.73 -9.84 18.55
N LYS A 182 -3.72 -11.09 18.07
CA LYS A 182 -2.84 -11.52 16.97
C LYS A 182 -3.20 -10.81 15.67
N LEU A 183 -4.48 -10.83 15.29
CA LEU A 183 -4.97 -10.16 14.08
C LEU A 183 -4.71 -8.66 14.14
N SER A 184 -5.02 -8.02 15.27
CA SER A 184 -4.72 -6.62 15.55
C SER A 184 -3.23 -6.30 15.31
N GLY A 185 -2.32 -7.04 15.95
CA GLY A 185 -0.89 -6.78 15.81
C GLY A 185 -0.37 -7.01 14.39
N VAL A 186 -0.88 -8.03 13.70
CA VAL A 186 -0.52 -8.35 12.31
C VAL A 186 -1.01 -7.25 11.37
N LEU A 187 -2.27 -6.83 11.50
CA LEU A 187 -2.83 -5.73 10.70
C LEU A 187 -2.07 -4.44 10.95
N SER A 188 -1.83 -4.07 12.21
CA SER A 188 -1.04 -2.88 12.55
C SER A 188 0.37 -2.91 11.96
N HIS A 189 1.03 -4.07 11.93
CA HIS A 189 2.35 -4.21 11.33
C HIS A 189 2.33 -3.90 9.82
N PHE A 190 1.38 -4.49 9.08
CA PHE A 190 1.30 -4.30 7.63
C PHE A 190 0.77 -2.92 7.23
N LEU A 191 -0.15 -2.35 8.01
CA LEU A 191 -0.65 -0.98 7.78
C LEU A 191 0.43 0.09 7.91
N LEU A 192 1.46 -0.16 8.73
CA LEU A 192 2.57 0.77 8.96
C LEU A 192 3.75 0.55 7.99
N ASP A 193 3.70 -0.48 7.14
CA ASP A 193 4.76 -0.74 6.15
C ASP A 193 4.43 -0.05 4.82
N ASP A 194 5.26 0.93 4.45
CA ASP A 194 5.11 1.73 3.22
C ASP A 194 5.15 0.91 1.91
N ARG A 195 5.53 -0.38 1.98
CA ARG A 195 5.55 -1.31 0.84
C ARG A 195 4.23 -2.04 0.63
N THR A 196 3.32 -1.95 1.61
CA THR A 196 2.01 -2.60 1.56
C THR A 196 1.09 -1.79 0.65
N GLU A 197 0.75 -2.36 -0.50
CA GLU A 197 -0.17 -1.71 -1.45
C GLU A 197 -1.64 -1.96 -1.05
N HIS A 198 -1.93 -3.20 -0.63
CA HIS A 198 -3.29 -3.60 -0.27
C HIS A 198 -3.29 -4.60 0.88
N ILE A 199 -4.30 -4.48 1.73
CA ILE A 199 -4.62 -5.47 2.75
C ILE A 199 -6.04 -5.96 2.49
N LEU A 200 -6.16 -7.23 2.17
CA LEU A 200 -7.42 -7.96 2.07
C LEU A 200 -7.66 -8.65 3.39
N PHE A 201 -8.74 -8.29 4.07
CA PHE A 201 -9.04 -8.83 5.39
C PHE A 201 -10.39 -9.54 5.40
N ALA A 202 -10.40 -10.81 5.81
CA ALA A 202 -11.60 -11.62 5.93
C ALA A 202 -11.68 -12.20 7.35
N ALA A 203 -12.74 -11.87 8.08
CA ALA A 203 -12.94 -12.39 9.43
C ALA A 203 -14.42 -12.35 9.85
N PRO A 204 -14.81 -13.15 10.85
CA PRO A 204 -16.11 -13.03 11.50
C PRO A 204 -16.31 -11.62 12.07
N HIS A 205 -17.51 -11.05 11.84
CA HIS A 205 -17.85 -9.65 12.08
C HIS A 205 -17.71 -9.15 13.54
N GLN A 206 -17.43 -10.03 14.52
CA GLN A 206 -17.55 -9.71 15.94
C GLN A 206 -16.21 -9.52 16.69
N ASN A 207 -15.06 -9.81 16.08
CA ASN A 207 -13.81 -10.03 16.84
C ASN A 207 -12.62 -9.13 16.44
N ILE A 208 -12.85 -7.98 15.76
CA ILE A 208 -11.76 -7.05 15.44
C ILE A 208 -11.99 -5.72 16.14
N PRO A 209 -11.10 -5.31 17.06
CA PRO A 209 -11.16 -3.98 17.64
C PRO A 209 -10.99 -2.90 16.56
N PRO A 210 -11.44 -1.67 16.80
CA PRO A 210 -11.53 -0.57 15.83
C PRO A 210 -10.16 0.02 15.39
N ILE A 211 -9.17 -0.82 15.09
CA ILE A 211 -7.89 -0.41 14.48
C ILE A 211 -8.09 0.14 13.07
N LEU A 212 -9.20 -0.24 12.42
CA LEU A 212 -9.62 0.28 11.12
C LEU A 212 -10.48 1.56 11.22
N ALA A 213 -10.76 2.06 12.43
CA ALA A 213 -11.80 3.08 12.64
C ALA A 213 -11.42 4.56 12.40
N PRO A 214 -10.14 5.00 12.33
CA PRO A 214 -9.86 6.39 11.96
C PRO A 214 -9.19 6.47 10.59
N LEU A 215 -9.90 6.03 9.55
CA LEU A 215 -9.69 6.50 8.18
C LEU A 215 -11.04 7.07 7.74
N ASP A 216 -11.30 8.31 8.17
CA ASP A 216 -12.54 9.05 7.92
C ASP A 216 -12.84 9.09 6.41
N VAL A 217 -13.82 8.28 6.00
CA VAL A 217 -14.45 8.38 4.68
C VAL A 217 -15.37 9.59 4.75
N THR A 218 -14.89 10.72 4.21
CA THR A 218 -15.73 11.86 3.88
C THR A 218 -16.85 11.39 2.97
N SER A 219 -18.08 11.52 3.48
CA SER A 219 -19.33 11.37 2.76
C SER A 219 -19.37 12.34 1.57
N ASP A 220 -19.27 11.80 0.35
CA ASP A 220 -19.88 12.46 -0.79
C ASP A 220 -20.55 11.43 -1.72
N THR A 221 -21.83 11.71 -1.97
CA THR A 221 -22.81 10.84 -2.60
C THR A 221 -22.69 10.87 -4.12
N ALA A 222 -22.07 9.85 -4.72
CA ALA A 222 -22.32 9.43 -6.10
C ALA A 222 -21.76 8.01 -6.34
N GLN A 223 -22.62 7.02 -6.53
CA GLN A 223 -22.22 5.65 -6.91
C GLN A 223 -21.84 5.58 -8.41
N PRO A 224 -20.68 5.00 -8.78
CA PRO A 224 -20.44 4.53 -10.13
C PRO A 224 -20.95 3.07 -10.33
N PRO A 225 -21.28 2.66 -11.57
CA PRO A 225 -22.08 1.47 -11.89
C PRO A 225 -21.34 0.11 -11.86
N ASN A 226 -20.13 0.01 -11.30
CA ASN A 226 -19.36 -1.24 -11.28
C ASN A 226 -18.84 -1.55 -9.87
N SER A 227 -19.61 -2.31 -9.10
CA SER A 227 -19.19 -2.91 -7.82
C SER A 227 -19.10 -4.45 -7.97
N PRO A 228 -18.02 -5.11 -7.53
CA PRO A 228 -17.85 -6.55 -7.64
C PRO A 228 -18.73 -7.31 -6.64
N PRO A 229 -19.07 -8.59 -6.88
CA PRO A 229 -20.05 -9.35 -6.07
C PRO A 229 -19.56 -9.83 -4.70
N PHE A 230 -18.47 -9.27 -4.14
CA PHE A 230 -18.01 -9.61 -2.80
C PHE A 230 -17.65 -8.32 -2.06
N LEU A 231 -18.34 -8.11 -0.93
CA LEU A 231 -18.46 -6.89 -0.11
C LEU A 231 -19.54 -5.91 -0.61
N SER A 232 -20.77 -6.09 -0.12
CA SER A 232 -21.75 -4.99 -0.04
C SER A 232 -21.62 -4.31 1.33
N ASN A 233 -21.32 -3.00 1.30
CA ASN A 233 -21.32 -2.13 2.47
C ASN A 233 -22.74 -1.93 3.01
N HIS A 234 -22.96 -2.29 4.27
CA HIS A 234 -23.72 -1.49 5.25
C HIS A 234 -23.36 -2.00 6.66
N LEU A 235 -22.77 -1.13 7.48
CA LEU A 235 -22.56 -1.37 8.91
C LEU A 235 -23.90 -1.20 9.66
N LEU A 236 -24.26 -2.24 10.45
CA LEU A 236 -25.27 -2.33 11.54
C LEU A 236 -26.74 -2.08 11.12
N HIS A 237 -27.69 -3.03 11.15
CA HIS A 237 -28.09 -3.95 12.24
C HIS A 237 -29.12 -5.01 11.69
N PRO A 238 -29.82 -5.78 12.55
CA PRO A 238 -29.71 -7.22 12.78
C PRO A 238 -30.59 -8.13 11.91
N GLN A 239 -30.35 -9.43 12.07
CA GLN A 239 -31.18 -10.57 11.69
C GLN A 239 -30.99 -11.10 10.26
N SER A 240 -30.56 -12.35 10.24
CA SER A 240 -30.78 -13.35 9.18
C SER A 240 -30.13 -13.10 7.81
N GLN A 241 -29.22 -14.03 7.50
CA GLN A 241 -28.92 -14.55 6.16
C GLN A 241 -28.14 -13.63 5.19
N PHE A 242 -27.05 -14.16 4.63
CA PHE A 242 -26.68 -14.18 3.19
C PHE A 242 -25.21 -14.65 3.11
N GLN A 243 -24.96 -15.94 2.86
CA GLN A 243 -24.67 -16.55 1.55
C GLN A 243 -23.57 -15.85 0.74
N LEU A 244 -22.32 -16.29 0.96
CA LEU A 244 -21.26 -16.27 -0.06
C LEU A 244 -21.53 -17.41 -1.06
N ARG A 245 -22.38 -17.14 -2.06
CA ARG A 245 -22.46 -17.97 -3.28
C ARG A 245 -21.35 -17.52 -4.24
N ASN A 246 -20.61 -18.51 -4.75
CA ASN A 246 -19.59 -18.48 -5.81
C ASN A 246 -18.13 -18.77 -5.41
N LEU A 247 -17.95 -19.71 -4.49
CA LEU A 247 -17.19 -20.92 -4.86
C LEU A 247 -18.22 -21.93 -5.36
N ASN A 248 -18.18 -22.25 -6.65
CA ASN A 248 -19.17 -23.14 -7.26
C ASN A 248 -18.86 -24.58 -6.86
N LEU A 249 -19.45 -25.04 -5.74
CA LEU A 249 -19.28 -26.39 -5.22
C LEU A 249 -20.61 -27.10 -4.92
N HIS A 250 -21.64 -26.84 -5.75
CA HIS A 250 -22.93 -27.53 -5.60
C HIS A 250 -23.60 -27.86 -6.94
N ALA A 251 -23.13 -28.93 -7.58
CA ALA A 251 -23.82 -29.60 -8.68
C ALA A 251 -24.02 -31.11 -8.43
N ALA A 252 -24.13 -31.56 -7.16
CA ALA A 252 -24.31 -32.97 -6.83
C ALA A 252 -25.56 -33.31 -5.98
N LEU A 253 -26.49 -32.36 -5.75
CA LEU A 253 -27.67 -32.63 -4.91
C LEU A 253 -29.04 -32.34 -5.56
N SER A 254 -29.12 -32.27 -6.89
CA SER A 254 -30.40 -32.16 -7.61
C SER A 254 -30.90 -33.46 -8.28
N GLN A 255 -30.34 -34.64 -7.96
CA GLN A 255 -30.85 -35.93 -8.47
C GLN A 255 -31.44 -36.89 -7.42
N ARG A 256 -31.74 -36.43 -6.20
CA ARG A 256 -32.36 -37.29 -5.16
C ARG A 256 -33.71 -36.81 -4.60
N LYS A 257 -34.47 -36.01 -5.37
CA LYS A 257 -35.86 -35.66 -5.04
C LYS A 257 -36.85 -35.82 -6.22
N SER A 258 -36.63 -36.81 -7.10
CA SER A 258 -37.70 -37.29 -8.00
C SER A 258 -38.04 -38.79 -7.84
N THR A 259 -37.37 -39.51 -6.93
CA THR A 259 -37.68 -40.91 -6.61
C THR A 259 -38.28 -41.05 -5.22
N THR A 260 -39.29 -40.24 -4.90
CA THR A 260 -40.23 -40.52 -3.80
C THR A 260 -41.57 -39.83 -4.03
N LYS A 261 -42.15 -40.08 -5.21
CA LYS A 261 -43.61 -39.99 -5.47
C LYS A 261 -43.98 -41.15 -6.40
N SER A 262 -43.79 -42.36 -5.90
CA SER A 262 -44.42 -43.59 -6.41
C SER A 262 -44.47 -44.56 -5.24
N ALA A 263 -45.40 -44.31 -4.32
CA ALA A 263 -45.88 -45.23 -3.29
C ALA A 263 -47.04 -44.54 -2.54
N LEU A 264 -48.12 -44.31 -3.28
CA LEU A 264 -49.53 -44.27 -2.85
C LEU A 264 -50.38 -44.00 -4.09
#